data_AF-A0AAE3C9E9-F1
#
_entry.id   AF-A0AAE3C9E9-F1
#
_cell.length_a   1.000
_cell.length_b   1.000
_cell.length_c   1.000
_cell.angle_alpha   90.00
_cell.angle_beta   90.00
_cell.angle_gamma   90.00
#
_symmetry.space_group_name_H-M   'P 1'
#
loop_
_entity.id
_entity.type
_entity.pdbx_description
1 polymer ?
#
loop_
_entity_poly.entity_id
_entity_poly.type
_entity_poly.pdbx_seq_one_letter_code
_entity_poly.pdbx_strand_id
1 'polypeptide(L)'
;MKLDEDLVSGFLSAASSFVTKLGEDRVESIVMGKKKFVCISSEDLIFSVCVDKEDDEKQAIVKLWEIKVNFLRKYLQKIKGWNGDVKVYEEFEEDLNKIVYEKVRISAAVKELLHKLQEQKNKIGG
;
A
#
# COMPACT_ATOMS: atom_id res chain seq x y z
N MET A 1 5.98 5.13 -20.04
CA MET A 1 6.73 6.15 -19.27
C MET A 1 7.72 5.40 -18.41
N LYS A 2 9.02 5.64 -18.57
CA LYS A 2 10.02 5.04 -17.68
C LYS A 2 10.17 6.01 -16.49
N LEU A 3 9.64 5.61 -15.35
CA LEU A 3 9.74 6.37 -14.11
C LEU A 3 11.13 6.11 -13.52
N ASP A 4 11.83 7.15 -13.09
CA ASP A 4 13.12 7.02 -12.42
C ASP A 4 12.85 6.72 -10.94
N GLU A 5 13.19 5.49 -10.52
CA GLU A 5 12.92 4.97 -9.17
C GLU A 5 13.71 5.72 -8.10
N ASP A 6 14.93 6.15 -8.41
CA ASP A 6 15.79 6.91 -7.49
C ASP A 6 15.23 8.32 -7.28
N LEU A 7 14.74 8.95 -8.35
CA LEU A 7 14.10 10.26 -8.25
C LEU A 7 12.81 10.21 -7.41
N VAL A 8 11.97 9.19 -7.64
CA VAL A 8 10.70 9.05 -6.91
C VAL A 8 10.93 8.72 -5.44
N SER A 9 11.82 7.78 -5.15
CA SER A 9 12.15 7.42 -3.78
C SER A 9 12.75 8.63 -3.03
N GLY A 10 13.70 9.34 -3.64
CA GLY A 10 14.27 10.56 -3.06
C GLY A 10 13.21 11.65 -2.80
N PHE A 11 12.30 11.87 -3.74
CA PHE A 11 11.20 12.83 -3.58
C PHE A 11 10.27 12.44 -2.43
N LEU A 12 9.81 11.18 -2.37
CA LEU A 12 8.91 10.70 -1.32
C LEU A 12 9.56 10.74 0.07
N SER A 13 10.85 10.38 0.18
CA SER A 13 11.60 10.49 1.42
C SER A 13 11.73 11.94 1.89
N ALA A 14 12.01 12.87 0.97
CA ALA A 14 12.08 14.30 1.28
C ALA A 14 10.71 14.85 1.72
N ALA A 15 9.64 14.49 1.00
CA ALA A 15 8.27 14.89 1.34
C ALA A 15 7.86 14.34 2.72
N SER A 16 8.13 13.07 3.00
CA SER A 16 7.86 12.46 4.31
C SER A 16 8.63 13.15 5.43
N SER A 17 9.92 13.43 5.22
CA SER A 17 10.75 14.18 6.18
C SER A 17 10.27 15.61 6.40
N PHE A 18 9.66 16.23 5.39
CA PHE A 18 9.09 17.56 5.51
C PHE A 18 7.81 17.55 6.33
N VAL A 19 6.92 16.59 6.09
CA VAL A 19 5.65 16.46 6.81
C VAL A 19 5.87 16.17 8.29
N THR A 20 6.82 15.28 8.64
CA THR A 20 7.17 15.02 10.05
C THR A 20 7.70 16.25 10.77
N LYS A 21 8.42 17.16 10.09
CA LYS A 21 8.85 18.44 10.66
C LYS A 21 7.71 19.42 10.91
N LEU A 22 6.58 19.26 10.23
CA LEU A 22 5.38 20.07 10.45
C LEU A 22 4.51 19.56 11.61
N GLY A 23 4.90 18.46 12.27
CA GLY A 23 4.13 17.84 13.35
C GLY A 23 3.06 16.88 12.88
N GLU A 24 3.07 16.50 11.60
CA GLU A 24 2.18 15.51 11.01
C GLU A 24 2.88 14.16 10.92
N ASP A 25 2.13 13.07 11.08
CA ASP A 25 2.75 11.75 11.24
C ASP A 25 3.28 11.16 9.91
N ARG A 26 2.65 11.48 8.77
CA ARG A 26 2.94 10.83 7.49
C ARG A 26 2.35 11.55 6.28
N VAL A 27 2.93 11.28 5.11
CA VAL A 27 2.31 11.58 3.80
C VAL A 27 1.25 10.53 3.49
N GLU A 28 -0.01 10.96 3.29
CA GLU A 28 -1.08 10.05 2.85
C GLU A 28 -1.20 9.99 1.32
N SER A 29 -1.09 11.14 0.65
CA SER A 29 -1.05 11.19 -0.80
C SER A 29 -0.42 12.45 -1.38
N ILE A 30 0.08 12.35 -2.61
CA ILE A 30 0.63 13.47 -3.37
C ILE A 30 -0.02 13.48 -4.76
N VAL A 31 -0.70 14.57 -5.11
CA VAL A 31 -1.40 14.72 -6.39
C VAL A 31 -0.57 15.59 -7.34
N MET A 32 -0.27 15.06 -8.54
CA MET A 32 0.53 15.71 -9.57
C MET A 32 -0.15 15.61 -10.92
N GLY A 33 -0.83 16.69 -11.33
CA GLY A 33 -1.59 16.73 -12.57
C GLY A 33 -2.69 15.66 -12.59
N LYS A 34 -2.59 14.71 -13.52
CA LYS A 34 -3.52 13.57 -13.66
C LYS A 34 -3.09 12.34 -12.87
N LYS A 35 -1.94 12.37 -12.19
CA LYS A 35 -1.43 11.25 -11.40
C LYS A 35 -1.52 11.55 -9.91
N LYS A 36 -1.64 10.50 -9.11
CA LYS A 36 -1.66 10.55 -7.66
C LYS A 36 -0.79 9.44 -7.10
N PHE A 37 0.13 9.80 -6.21
CA PHE A 37 0.80 8.82 -5.35
C PHE A 37 -0.03 8.65 -4.09
N VAL A 38 -0.40 7.42 -3.80
CA VAL A 38 -1.03 7.02 -2.54
C VAL A 38 0.05 6.37 -1.69
N CYS A 39 0.15 6.75 -0.43
CA CYS A 39 1.22 6.33 0.46
C CYS A 39 0.68 5.74 1.76
N ILE A 40 1.31 4.68 2.24
CA ILE A 40 1.19 4.23 3.63
C ILE A 40 2.59 4.09 4.22
N SER A 41 2.74 4.48 5.48
CA SER A 41 4.02 4.40 6.19
C SER A 41 3.97 3.32 7.27
N SER A 42 5.13 2.74 7.59
CA SER A 42 5.30 1.79 8.67
C SER A 42 6.75 1.83 9.15
N GLU A 43 6.97 2.32 10.38
CA GLU A 43 8.33 2.53 10.89
C GLU A 43 9.14 3.35 9.88
N ASP A 44 10.30 2.86 9.44
CA ASP A 44 11.20 3.53 8.49
C ASP A 44 10.87 3.23 7.01
N LEU A 45 9.74 2.59 6.73
CA LEU A 45 9.33 2.19 5.37
C LEU A 45 8.15 3.01 4.85
N ILE A 46 8.26 3.43 3.60
CA ILE A 46 7.19 4.07 2.83
C ILE A 46 6.80 3.11 1.71
N PHE A 47 5.52 2.71 1.70
CA PHE A 47 4.92 1.97 0.60
C PHE A 47 4.09 2.94 -0.22
N SER A 48 4.32 2.98 -1.53
CA SER A 48 3.59 3.89 -2.41
C SER A 48 3.18 3.24 -3.72
N VAL A 49 2.09 3.74 -4.30
CA VAL A 49 1.63 3.36 -5.65
C VAL A 49 1.22 4.63 -6.40
N CYS A 50 1.55 4.67 -7.70
CA CYS A 50 1.10 5.72 -8.60
C CYS A 50 -0.15 5.26 -9.34
N VAL A 51 -1.24 6.00 -9.19
CA VAL A 51 -2.53 5.76 -9.85
C VAL A 51 -2.95 6.98 -10.65
N ASP A 52 -3.92 6.82 -11.56
CA ASP A 52 -4.60 7.97 -12.14
C ASP A 52 -5.44 8.67 -11.08
N LYS A 53 -5.56 10.00 -11.19
CA LYS A 53 -6.28 10.83 -10.20
C LYS A 53 -7.77 10.44 -10.09
N GLU A 54 -8.32 9.85 -11.15
CA GLU A 54 -9.71 9.41 -11.23
C GLU A 54 -9.91 7.97 -10.71
N ASP A 55 -8.81 7.24 -10.43
CA ASP A 55 -8.89 5.88 -9.90
C ASP A 55 -9.38 5.86 -8.46
N ASP A 56 -9.98 4.72 -8.06
CA ASP A 56 -10.47 4.50 -6.70
C ASP A 56 -9.30 4.35 -5.71
N GLU A 57 -9.00 5.44 -5.02
CA GLU A 57 -7.99 5.50 -3.96
C GLU A 57 -8.18 4.44 -2.88
N LYS A 58 -9.41 4.05 -2.55
CA LYS A 58 -9.64 3.02 -1.52
C LYS A 58 -9.09 1.67 -1.98
N GLN A 59 -9.22 1.34 -3.26
CA GLN A 59 -8.65 0.12 -3.81
C GLN A 59 -7.12 0.17 -3.81
N ALA A 60 -6.53 1.33 -4.13
CA ALA A 60 -5.08 1.53 -4.03
C ALA A 60 -4.57 1.32 -2.59
N ILE A 61 -5.27 1.87 -1.59
CA ILE A 61 -4.95 1.68 -0.17
C ILE A 61 -5.05 0.21 0.24
N VAL A 62 -6.11 -0.50 -0.17
CA VAL A 62 -6.28 -1.93 0.13
C VAL A 62 -5.12 -2.75 -0.43
N LYS A 63 -4.73 -2.50 -1.69
CA LYS A 63 -3.59 -3.18 -2.31
C LYS A 63 -2.27 -2.83 -1.64
N LEU A 64 -2.04 -1.57 -1.28
CA LEU A 64 -0.86 -1.17 -0.50
C LEU A 64 -0.77 -1.88 0.84
N TRP A 65 -1.89 -2.04 1.54
CA TRP A 65 -1.91 -2.81 2.80
C TRP A 65 -1.56 -4.28 2.59
N GLU A 66 -2.08 -4.90 1.53
CA GLU A 66 -1.74 -6.28 1.16
C GLU A 66 -0.25 -6.43 0.85
N ILE A 67 0.33 -5.48 0.09
CA ILE A 67 1.76 -5.42 -0.20
C ILE A 67 2.57 -5.29 1.09
N LYS A 68 2.24 -4.30 1.94
CA LYS A 68 2.92 -4.05 3.21
C LYS A 68 2.93 -5.29 4.11
N VAL A 69 1.77 -5.93 4.30
CA VAL A 69 1.65 -7.11 5.17
C VAL A 69 2.50 -8.26 4.63
N ASN A 70 2.45 -8.53 3.32
CA ASN A 70 3.24 -9.60 2.72
C ASN A 70 4.75 -9.31 2.79
N PHE A 71 5.15 -8.06 2.50
CA PHE A 71 6.54 -7.63 2.56
C PHE A 71 7.11 -7.79 3.97
N LEU A 72 6.45 -7.21 4.97
CA LEU A 72 6.88 -7.29 6.36
C LEU A 72 6.89 -8.74 6.84
N ARG A 73 5.88 -9.56 6.51
CA ARG A 73 5.88 -10.98 6.89
C ARG A 73 7.11 -11.73 6.37
N LYS A 74 7.57 -11.43 5.15
CA LYS A 74 8.72 -12.10 4.53
C LYS A 74 10.07 -11.52 4.96
N TYR A 75 10.12 -10.22 5.27
CA TYR A 75 11.39 -9.49 5.41
C TYR A 75 11.59 -8.72 6.71
N LEU A 76 10.65 -8.72 7.67
CA LEU A 76 10.75 -7.93 8.92
C LEU A 76 12.09 -8.11 9.64
N GLN A 77 12.61 -9.34 9.70
CA GLN A 77 13.89 -9.60 10.34
C GLN A 77 15.09 -9.09 9.52
N LYS A 78 14.99 -9.08 8.19
CA LYS A 78 16.06 -8.60 7.29
C LYS A 78 16.12 -7.07 7.22
N ILE A 79 15.01 -6.39 7.55
CA ILE A 79 14.95 -4.92 7.60
C ILE A 79 15.74 -4.38 8.79
N LYS A 80 15.75 -5.10 9.93
CA LYS A 80 16.51 -4.70 11.11
C LYS A 80 18.02 -4.86 10.85
N GLY A 81 18.70 -3.74 10.66
CA GLY A 81 20.14 -3.71 10.33
C GLY A 81 20.43 -3.81 8.83
N TRP A 82 19.44 -3.50 7.99
CA TRP A 82 19.63 -3.41 6.55
C TRP A 82 20.74 -2.42 6.18
N ASN A 83 21.64 -2.83 5.28
CA ASN A 83 22.82 -2.06 4.87
C ASN A 83 22.62 -1.26 3.57
N GLY A 84 21.38 -1.19 3.06
CA GLY A 84 21.05 -0.50 1.82
C GLY A 84 21.06 -1.39 0.57
N ASP A 85 21.42 -2.68 0.66
CA ASP A 85 21.36 -3.59 -0.48
C ASP A 85 19.91 -3.99 -0.80
N VAL A 86 19.32 -3.39 -1.83
CA VAL A 86 17.95 -3.69 -2.27
C VAL A 86 17.79 -5.07 -2.91
N LYS A 87 18.89 -5.71 -3.34
CA LYS A 87 18.85 -7.00 -4.05
C LYS A 87 18.27 -8.12 -3.20
N VAL A 88 18.39 -7.99 -1.87
CA VAL A 88 17.82 -8.94 -0.90
C VAL A 88 16.28 -9.03 -0.96
N TYR A 89 15.63 -8.11 -1.69
CA TYR A 89 14.19 -8.03 -1.89
C TYR A 89 13.75 -8.34 -3.33
N GLU A 90 14.66 -8.67 -4.27
CA GLU A 90 14.31 -8.92 -5.68
C GLU A 90 13.22 -9.98 -5.85
N GLU A 91 13.27 -11.05 -5.04
CA GLU A 91 12.26 -12.13 -5.05
C GLU A 91 10.85 -11.66 -4.68
N PHE A 92 10.69 -10.44 -4.14
CA PHE A 92 9.38 -9.89 -3.83
C PHE A 92 8.64 -9.41 -5.09
N GLU A 93 9.32 -9.24 -6.21
CA GLU A 93 8.67 -8.85 -7.48
C GLU A 93 7.60 -9.87 -7.91
N GLU A 94 7.83 -11.16 -7.70
CA GLU A 94 6.82 -12.19 -7.96
C GLU A 94 5.59 -12.07 -7.05
N ASP A 95 5.81 -11.73 -5.78
CA ASP A 95 4.75 -11.52 -4.80
C ASP A 95 3.94 -10.25 -5.14
N LEU A 96 4.62 -9.17 -5.55
CA LEU A 96 4.00 -7.94 -6.05
C LEU A 96 3.12 -8.21 -7.26
N ASN A 97 3.62 -8.97 -8.25
CA ASN A 97 2.85 -9.32 -9.43
C ASN A 97 1.59 -10.10 -9.08
N LYS A 98 1.66 -11.05 -8.15
CA LYS A 98 0.47 -11.77 -7.66
C LYS A 98 -0.50 -10.80 -6.98
N ILE A 99 -0.02 -9.92 -6.10
CA ILE A 99 -0.89 -8.98 -5.38
C ILE A 99 -1.55 -7.98 -6.33
N VAL A 100 -0.81 -7.41 -7.28
CA VAL A 100 -1.33 -6.37 -8.18
C VAL A 100 -2.28 -6.95 -9.24
N TYR A 101 -1.92 -8.09 -9.83
CA TYR A 101 -2.67 -8.66 -10.95
C TYR A 101 -3.68 -9.75 -10.57
N GLU A 102 -3.59 -10.37 -9.38
CA GLU A 102 -4.66 -11.25 -8.91
C GLU A 102 -5.84 -10.45 -8.36
N LYS A 103 -7.04 -10.83 -8.79
CA LYS A 103 -8.30 -10.33 -8.21
C LYS A 103 -8.31 -10.62 -6.71
N VAL A 104 -8.69 -9.60 -5.93
CA VAL A 104 -8.83 -9.68 -4.46
C VAL A 104 -9.56 -10.96 -4.08
N ARG A 105 -8.87 -11.88 -3.41
CA ARG A 105 -9.48 -13.09 -2.86
C ARG A 105 -10.13 -12.74 -1.53
N ILE A 106 -11.44 -12.49 -1.56
CA ILE A 106 -12.23 -12.44 -0.32
C ILE A 106 -12.27 -13.86 0.24
N SER A 107 -11.75 -14.04 1.46
CA SER A 107 -11.79 -15.33 2.14
C SER A 107 -13.24 -15.80 2.31
N ALA A 108 -13.46 -17.12 2.28
CA ALA A 108 -14.79 -17.69 2.46
C ALA A 108 -15.45 -17.22 3.78
N ALA A 109 -14.66 -17.10 4.85
CA ALA A 109 -15.12 -16.61 6.14
C ALA A 109 -15.64 -15.15 6.08
N VAL A 110 -14.96 -14.27 5.33
CA VAL A 110 -15.41 -12.88 5.15
C VAL A 110 -16.67 -12.81 4.30
N LYS A 111 -16.79 -13.65 3.26
CA LYS A 111 -18.03 -13.76 2.47
C LYS A 111 -19.21 -14.22 3.34
N GLU A 112 -18.98 -15.20 4.21
CA GLU A 112 -20.01 -15.73 5.10
C GLU A 112 -20.47 -14.68 6.13
N LEU A 113 -19.53 -13.91 6.68
CA LEU A 113 -19.85 -12.82 7.59
C LEU A 113 -20.68 -11.72 6.90
N LEU A 114 -20.30 -11.32 5.69
CA LEU A 114 -21.05 -10.32 4.90
C LEU A 114 -22.48 -10.79 4.62
N HIS A 115 -22.67 -12.07 4.29
CA HIS A 115 -23.99 -12.67 4.09
C HIS A 115 -24.85 -12.57 5.35
N LYS A 116 -24.31 -12.97 6.51
CA LYS A 116 -25.03 -12.91 7.80
C LYS A 116 -25.44 -11.47 8.16
N LEU A 117 -24.58 -10.49 7.88
CA LEU A 117 -24.88 -9.07 8.12
C LEU A 117 -26.00 -8.54 7.20
N GLN A 118 -26.07 -9.00 5.95
CA GLN A 118 -27.14 -8.62 5.02
C GLN A 118 -28.49 -9.20 5.43
N GLU A 119 -28.53 -10.46 5.88
CA GLU A 119 -29.76 -11.10 6.37
C GLU A 119 -30.32 -10.40 7.61
N GLN A 120 -29.46 -9.95 8.52
CA GLN A 120 -29.89 -9.21 9.71
C GLN A 120 -30.47 -7.83 9.35
N LYS A 121 -29.86 -7.13 8.39
CA LYS A 121 -30.35 -5.82 7.93
C LYS A 121 -31.75 -5.91 7.30
N ASN A 122 -32.03 -6.97 6.54
CA ASN A 122 -33.34 -7.19 5.92
C ASN A 122 -34.44 -7.56 6.92
N LYS A 123 -34.09 -8.09 8.10
CA LYS A 123 -35.05 -8.40 9.17
C LYS A 123 -35.44 -7.20 10.02
N ILE A 124 -34.66 -6.12 9.99
CA ILE A 124 -34.89 -4.91 10.81
C ILE A 124 -35.59 -3.81 9.98
N GLY A 125 -35.52 -3.87 8.65
CA GLY A 125 -36.14 -2.89 7.75
C GLY A 125 -37.46 -3.33 7.11
N GLY A 126 -38.07 -4.43 7.56
CA GLY A 126 -39.35 -4.96 7.09
C GLY A 126 -40.43 -4.90 8.15
#